data_AF-A0A9Q7UYC9-F1
#
_entry.id   AF-A0A9Q7UYC9-F1
#
_cell.length_a   1.000
_cell.length_b   1.000
_cell.length_c   1.000
_cell.angle_alpha   90.00
_cell.angle_beta   90.00
_cell.angle_gamma   90.00
#
_symmetry.space_group_name_H-M   'P 1'
#
loop_
_entity.id
_entity.type
_entity.pdbx_description
1 polymer ?
#
loop_
_entity_poly.entity_id
_entity_poly.type
_entity_poly.pdbx_seq_one_letter_code
_entity_poly.pdbx_strand_id
1 'polypeptide(L)'
;MNKSGKPRWRIVVLLVLGAAIAAAVALQTRRYLDTPSDAGKTGDIRKLRIDATDAASVAQGRKIYAQQCAACHGAKLEGQPNWRERLPNGRMPAPPHDASGHTWHHPDAVLFAITKNGLVAGVTAPQGYVSDMPAFGQSLSDQDIVAVLAYIKSTWPQKMAAAQREVTEAQDR
;
A
#
# COMPACT_ATOMS: atom_id res chain seq x y z
N MET A 1 -43.50 -38.62 27.00
CA MET A 1 -43.25 -37.36 26.26
C MET A 1 -41.79 -37.27 25.82
N ASN A 2 -41.59 -37.13 24.49
CA ASN A 2 -40.41 -36.72 23.71
C ASN A 2 -38.96 -37.00 24.17
N LYS A 3 -38.34 -38.00 23.54
CA LYS A 3 -36.88 -38.06 23.37
C LYS A 3 -36.45 -37.15 22.21
N SER A 4 -35.91 -35.98 22.53
CA SER A 4 -35.27 -35.06 21.58
C SER A 4 -33.93 -35.64 21.10
N GLY A 5 -33.94 -36.49 20.07
CA GLY A 5 -32.73 -36.91 19.36
C GLY A 5 -32.27 -35.83 18.38
N LYS A 6 -31.33 -34.96 18.77
CA LYS A 6 -30.69 -34.03 17.82
C LYS A 6 -29.99 -34.86 16.74
N PRO A 7 -30.24 -34.60 15.44
CA PRO A 7 -29.89 -35.54 14.40
C PRO A 7 -28.38 -35.47 14.11
N ARG A 8 -27.71 -36.63 14.16
CA ARG A 8 -26.25 -36.81 14.15
C ARG A 8 -25.55 -36.14 12.95
N TRP A 9 -26.26 -35.89 11.86
CA TRP A 9 -25.74 -35.19 10.68
C TRP A 9 -25.31 -33.73 10.96
N ARG A 10 -25.93 -33.04 11.93
CA ARG A 10 -25.55 -31.65 12.28
C ARG A 10 -24.14 -31.57 12.86
N ILE A 11 -23.73 -32.58 13.61
CA ILE A 11 -22.37 -32.68 14.17
C ILE A 11 -21.38 -32.96 13.05
N VAL A 12 -21.72 -33.86 12.12
CA VAL A 12 -20.87 -34.19 10.96
C VAL A 12 -20.68 -32.96 10.05
N VAL A 13 -21.74 -32.21 9.75
CA VAL A 13 -21.66 -31.00 8.92
C VAL A 13 -20.81 -29.91 9.57
N LEU A 14 -20.93 -29.69 10.89
CA LEU A 14 -20.11 -28.71 11.61
C LEU A 14 -18.63 -29.11 11.66
N LEU A 15 -18.32 -30.41 11.82
CA LEU A 15 -16.94 -30.91 11.80
C LEU A 15 -16.30 -30.78 10.40
N VAL A 16 -17.04 -31.06 9.33
CA VAL A 16 -16.56 -30.91 7.94
C VAL A 16 -16.33 -29.44 7.59
N LEU A 17 -17.25 -28.53 7.97
CA LEU A 17 -17.08 -27.09 7.76
C LEU A 17 -15.90 -26.53 8.57
N GLY A 18 -15.74 -26.94 9.84
CA GLY A 18 -14.60 -26.55 10.67
C GLY A 18 -13.25 -27.00 10.10
N ALA A 19 -13.18 -28.22 9.57
CA ALA A 19 -11.98 -28.74 8.91
C ALA A 19 -11.67 -27.99 7.60
N ALA A 20 -12.68 -27.62 6.81
CA ALA A 20 -12.49 -26.86 5.57
C ALA A 20 -11.99 -25.43 5.83
N ILE A 21 -12.49 -24.75 6.87
CA ILE A 21 -12.03 -23.41 7.27
C ILE A 21 -10.59 -23.48 7.79
N ALA A 22 -10.27 -24.44 8.66
CA ALA A 22 -8.92 -24.63 9.16
C ALA A 22 -7.92 -24.93 8.04
N ALA A 23 -8.31 -25.76 7.06
CA ALA A 23 -7.49 -26.02 5.88
C ALA A 23 -7.27 -24.76 5.04
N ALA A 24 -8.32 -23.96 4.79
CA ALA A 24 -8.20 -22.71 4.03
C ALA A 24 -7.30 -21.67 4.74
N VAL A 25 -7.42 -21.52 6.07
CA VAL A 25 -6.55 -20.65 6.87
C VAL A 25 -5.12 -21.15 6.87
N ALA A 26 -4.89 -22.46 7.00
CA ALA A 26 -3.57 -23.08 6.93
C ALA A 26 -2.93 -22.93 5.54
N LEU A 27 -3.73 -23.04 4.46
CA LEU A 27 -3.29 -22.80 3.09
C LEU A 27 -2.94 -21.33 2.86
N GLN A 28 -3.73 -20.40 3.42
CA GLN A 28 -3.48 -18.96 3.33
C GLN A 28 -2.20 -18.58 4.09
N THR A 29 -2.02 -19.08 5.31
CA THR A 29 -0.81 -18.84 6.12
C THR A 29 0.42 -19.49 5.49
N ARG A 30 0.30 -20.71 4.95
CA ARG A 30 1.42 -21.35 4.27
C ARG A 30 1.84 -20.61 3.01
N ARG A 31 0.91 -20.09 2.20
CA ARG A 31 1.25 -19.20 1.07
C ARG A 31 1.92 -17.90 1.52
N TYR A 32 1.49 -17.33 2.64
CA TYR A 32 2.12 -16.14 3.22
C TYR A 32 3.55 -16.43 3.70
N LEU A 33 3.79 -17.60 4.30
CA LEU A 33 5.11 -18.03 4.78
C LEU A 33 6.05 -18.52 3.67
N ASP A 34 5.50 -19.11 2.60
CA ASP A 34 6.27 -19.63 1.46
C ASP A 34 6.51 -18.54 0.39
N THR A 35 5.96 -17.34 0.55
CA THR A 35 6.31 -16.20 -0.33
C THR A 35 7.73 -15.77 0.01
N PRO A 36 8.69 -15.90 -0.93
CA PRO A 36 10.04 -15.46 -0.69
C PRO A 36 10.02 -13.95 -0.44
N SER A 37 10.50 -13.53 0.73
CA SER A 37 10.81 -12.12 0.93
C SER A 37 12.05 -11.81 0.09
N ASP A 38 11.87 -11.07 -1.00
CA ASP A 38 13.00 -10.51 -1.77
C ASP A 38 13.70 -9.37 -0.99
N ALA A 39 13.54 -9.34 0.34
CA ALA A 39 14.08 -8.36 1.29
C ALA A 39 15.62 -8.30 1.32
N GLY A 40 16.31 -8.98 0.39
CA GLY A 40 17.76 -9.08 0.32
C GLY A 40 18.38 -8.79 -1.04
N LYS A 41 17.62 -8.51 -2.11
CA LYS A 41 18.25 -7.91 -3.30
C LYS A 41 18.36 -6.42 -3.05
N THR A 42 19.44 -5.98 -2.40
CA THR A 42 19.86 -4.59 -2.36
C THR A 42 20.28 -4.15 -3.76
N GLY A 43 19.33 -4.13 -4.68
CA GLY A 43 19.39 -3.22 -5.82
C GLY A 43 19.51 -1.81 -5.26
N ASP A 44 20.34 -1.00 -5.91
CA ASP A 44 20.42 0.43 -5.61
C ASP A 44 18.99 1.01 -5.61
N ILE A 45 18.48 1.41 -4.43
CA ILE A 45 17.12 1.96 -4.29
C ILE A 45 16.92 3.16 -5.20
N ARG A 46 18.00 3.88 -5.57
CA ARG A 46 17.94 4.95 -6.56
C ARG A 46 17.41 4.47 -7.92
N LYS A 47 17.75 3.24 -8.30
CA LYS A 47 17.32 2.60 -9.56
C LYS A 47 16.00 1.85 -9.44
N LEU A 48 15.26 1.99 -8.34
CA LEU A 48 13.95 1.36 -8.17
C LEU A 48 13.00 1.81 -9.28
N ARG A 49 12.38 0.85 -9.96
CA ARG A 49 11.32 1.07 -10.96
C ARG A 49 10.09 0.30 -10.55
N ILE A 50 9.00 1.02 -10.31
CA ILE A 50 7.72 0.45 -9.88
C ILE A 50 6.85 0.27 -11.12
N ASP A 51 6.60 -0.98 -11.49
CA ASP A 51 5.74 -1.33 -12.63
C ASP A 51 4.26 -1.23 -12.27
N ALA A 52 3.58 -0.25 -12.83
CA ALA A 52 2.14 -0.03 -12.64
C ALA A 52 1.26 -0.87 -13.58
N THR A 53 1.87 -1.69 -14.44
CA THR A 53 1.18 -2.57 -15.40
C THR A 53 1.10 -4.02 -14.93
N ASP A 54 1.87 -4.40 -13.90
CA ASP A 54 1.73 -5.70 -13.24
C ASP A 54 0.40 -5.77 -12.47
N ALA A 55 -0.56 -6.47 -13.07
CA ALA A 55 -1.90 -6.64 -12.52
C ALA A 55 -1.92 -7.30 -11.14
N ALA A 56 -0.98 -8.20 -10.83
CA ALA A 56 -0.92 -8.87 -9.54
C ALA A 56 -0.47 -7.90 -8.45
N SER A 57 0.61 -7.15 -8.72
CA SER A 57 1.12 -6.09 -7.84
C SER A 57 0.07 -5.00 -7.61
N VAL A 58 -0.58 -4.51 -8.66
CA VAL A 58 -1.67 -3.52 -8.57
C VAL A 58 -2.84 -4.03 -7.73
N ALA A 59 -3.26 -5.28 -7.92
CA ALA A 59 -4.37 -5.86 -7.16
C ALA A 59 -4.04 -6.03 -5.67
N GLN A 60 -2.80 -6.40 -5.34
CA GLN A 60 -2.31 -6.46 -3.96
C GLN A 60 -2.22 -5.05 -3.35
N GLY A 61 -1.63 -4.11 -4.09
CA GLY A 61 -1.51 -2.71 -3.71
C GLY A 61 -2.84 -2.05 -3.38
N ARG A 62 -3.88 -2.34 -4.17
CA ARG A 62 -5.25 -1.84 -3.91
C ARG A 62 -5.79 -2.27 -2.55
N LYS A 63 -5.52 -3.52 -2.13
CA LYS A 63 -5.96 -4.03 -0.82
C LYS A 63 -5.21 -3.33 0.31
N ILE A 64 -3.89 -3.19 0.17
CA ILE A 64 -3.05 -2.49 1.13
C ILE A 64 -3.49 -1.03 1.25
N TYR A 65 -3.69 -0.34 0.12
CA TYR A 65 -4.15 1.05 0.08
C TYR A 65 -5.45 1.24 0.89
N ALA A 66 -6.44 0.38 0.65
CA ALA A 66 -7.72 0.44 1.35
C ALA A 66 -7.58 0.26 2.87
N GLN A 67 -6.63 -0.54 3.32
CA GLN A 67 -6.42 -0.84 4.74
C GLN A 67 -5.52 0.18 5.46
N GLN A 68 -4.52 0.73 4.76
CA GLN A 68 -3.41 1.47 5.39
C GLN A 68 -3.37 2.95 4.99
N CYS A 69 -3.92 3.32 3.83
CA CYS A 69 -3.71 4.65 3.24
C CYS A 69 -5.02 5.46 3.14
N ALA A 70 -6.12 4.78 2.78
CA ALA A 70 -7.39 5.40 2.44
C ALA A 70 -8.03 6.20 3.59
N ALA A 71 -7.71 5.89 4.85
CA ALA A 71 -8.23 6.62 6.00
C ALA A 71 -7.84 8.11 5.98
N CYS A 72 -6.68 8.44 5.41
CA CYS A 72 -6.21 9.81 5.26
C CYS A 72 -6.27 10.29 3.80
N HIS A 73 -5.84 9.45 2.85
CA HIS A 73 -5.75 9.83 1.43
C HIS A 73 -7.05 9.63 0.63
N GLY A 74 -8.14 9.21 1.29
CA GLY A 74 -9.45 9.00 0.68
C GLY A 74 -9.56 7.65 -0.04
N ALA A 75 -10.76 7.09 -0.08
CA ALA A 75 -11.01 5.78 -0.71
C ALA A 75 -10.85 5.80 -2.24
N LYS A 76 -10.97 6.99 -2.85
CA LYS A 76 -10.80 7.26 -4.28
C LYS A 76 -9.51 8.05 -4.57
N LEU A 77 -8.56 8.08 -3.63
CA LEU A 77 -7.31 8.81 -3.75
C LEU A 77 -7.47 10.35 -3.77
N GLU A 78 -8.61 10.86 -3.33
CA GLU A 78 -9.00 12.27 -3.41
C GLU A 78 -8.34 13.17 -2.34
N GLY A 79 -7.67 12.57 -1.35
CA GLY A 79 -7.04 13.29 -0.25
C GLY A 79 -8.04 13.95 0.70
N GLN A 80 -7.52 14.78 1.59
CA GLN A 80 -8.33 15.62 2.47
C GLN A 80 -8.74 16.93 1.78
N PRO A 81 -9.89 17.53 2.15
CA PRO A 81 -10.26 18.87 1.70
C PRO A 81 -9.17 19.90 2.04
N ASN A 82 -9.04 20.93 1.21
CA ASN A 82 -8.08 22.02 1.39
C ASN A 82 -6.65 21.54 1.66
N TRP A 83 -6.22 20.44 1.05
CA TRP A 83 -4.91 19.82 1.32
C TRP A 83 -3.69 20.72 1.07
N ARG A 84 -3.87 21.85 0.38
CA ARG A 84 -2.83 22.86 0.15
C ARG A 84 -2.77 23.94 1.24
N GLU A 85 -3.68 23.92 2.20
CA GLU A 85 -3.74 24.85 3.32
C GLU A 85 -3.31 24.13 4.60
N ARG A 86 -2.53 24.81 5.44
CA ARG A 86 -2.10 24.24 6.72
C ARG A 86 -3.28 24.13 7.68
N LEU A 87 -3.32 23.03 8.41
CA LEU A 87 -4.21 22.85 9.56
C LEU A 87 -3.83 23.80 10.70
N PRO A 88 -4.70 24.03 11.70
CA PRO A 88 -4.39 24.88 12.87
C PRO A 88 -3.13 24.46 13.65
N ASN A 89 -2.76 23.17 13.57
CA ASN A 89 -1.52 22.64 14.17
C ASN A 89 -0.26 22.90 13.31
N GLY A 90 -0.40 23.61 12.18
CA GLY A 90 0.68 23.94 11.25
C GLY A 90 1.04 22.83 10.25
N ARG A 91 0.46 21.62 10.34
CA ARG A 91 0.74 20.49 9.44
C ARG A 91 -0.09 20.57 8.16
N MET A 92 0.33 19.85 7.13
CA MET A 92 -0.42 19.74 5.87
C MET A 92 -1.40 18.56 5.97
N PRO A 93 -2.64 18.70 5.48
CA PRO A 93 -3.55 17.57 5.29
C PRO A 93 -2.98 16.55 4.30
N ALA A 94 -3.51 15.34 4.31
CA ALA A 94 -3.10 14.29 3.39
C ALA A 94 -3.43 14.69 1.93
N PRO A 95 -2.45 14.77 1.01
CA PRO A 95 -2.70 15.18 -0.37
C PRO A 95 -3.43 14.08 -1.16
N PRO A 96 -4.14 14.43 -2.24
CA PRO A 96 -4.64 13.46 -3.20
C PRO A 96 -3.48 12.72 -3.85
N HIS A 97 -3.74 11.44 -4.12
CA HIS A 97 -2.87 10.59 -4.93
C HIS A 97 -3.41 10.40 -6.35
N ASP A 98 -4.59 10.95 -6.65
CA ASP A 98 -5.15 11.03 -8.01
C ASP A 98 -4.54 12.19 -8.83
N ALA A 99 -5.15 12.48 -9.99
CA ALA A 99 -4.74 13.52 -10.92
C ALA A 99 -4.79 14.95 -10.35
N SER A 100 -5.56 15.21 -9.28
CA SER A 100 -5.65 16.54 -8.64
C SER A 100 -4.47 16.84 -7.72
N GLY A 101 -3.72 15.79 -7.36
CA GLY A 101 -2.54 15.82 -6.51
C GLY A 101 -1.25 16.12 -7.27
N HIS A 102 -0.14 15.81 -6.61
CA HIS A 102 1.21 16.09 -7.11
C HIS A 102 2.20 14.93 -6.92
N THR A 103 1.71 13.76 -6.50
CA THR A 103 2.53 12.56 -6.23
C THR A 103 3.34 12.12 -7.46
N TRP A 104 2.79 12.30 -8.65
CA TRP A 104 3.43 11.97 -9.92
C TRP A 104 4.63 12.87 -10.28
N HIS A 105 4.88 13.95 -9.55
CA HIS A 105 6.11 14.75 -9.69
C HIS A 105 7.34 14.15 -8.99
N HIS A 106 7.19 13.02 -8.29
CA HIS A 106 8.26 12.41 -7.52
C HIS A 106 8.74 11.09 -8.15
N PRO A 107 10.05 10.83 -8.14
CA PRO A 107 10.60 9.58 -8.66
C PRO A 107 10.26 8.40 -7.73
N ASP A 108 10.25 7.18 -8.29
CA ASP A 108 9.89 5.96 -7.57
C ASP A 108 10.69 5.77 -6.27
N ALA A 109 12.00 6.02 -6.28
CA ALA A 109 12.84 5.89 -5.10
C ALA A 109 12.43 6.84 -3.96
N VAL A 110 12.02 8.08 -4.29
CA VAL A 110 11.54 9.06 -3.31
C VAL A 110 10.18 8.66 -2.76
N LEU A 111 9.26 8.22 -3.63
CA LEU A 111 7.95 7.73 -3.19
C LEU A 111 8.07 6.52 -2.25
N PHE A 112 8.95 5.58 -2.59
CA PHE A 112 9.28 4.44 -1.75
C PHE A 112 9.89 4.88 -0.42
N ALA A 113 10.87 5.77 -0.43
CA ALA A 113 11.53 6.26 0.78
C ALA A 113 10.56 7.02 1.71
N ILE A 114 9.69 7.88 1.16
CA ILE A 114 8.64 8.57 1.93
C ILE A 114 7.70 7.57 2.57
N THR A 115 7.26 6.54 1.83
CA THR A 115 6.33 5.54 2.35
C THR A 115 6.99 4.68 3.43
N LYS A 116 8.23 4.23 3.19
CA LYS A 116 8.97 3.35 4.12
C LYS A 116 9.39 4.08 5.40
N ASN A 117 9.95 5.28 5.26
CA ASN A 117 10.64 5.98 6.34
C ASN A 117 9.89 7.23 6.85
N GLY A 118 8.80 7.62 6.19
CA GLY A 118 8.09 8.88 6.46
C GLY A 118 8.72 10.09 5.79
N LEU A 119 8.13 11.26 6.03
CA LEU A 119 8.66 12.56 5.62
C LEU A 119 9.72 13.03 6.62
N VAL A 120 10.96 12.61 6.40
CA VAL A 120 12.11 12.92 7.24
C VAL A 120 12.69 14.27 6.84
N ALA A 121 12.70 15.22 7.77
CA ALA A 121 13.23 16.57 7.56
C ALA A 121 14.70 16.52 7.10
N GLY A 122 15.00 17.22 6.00
CA GLY A 122 16.32 17.24 5.39
C GLY A 122 16.67 16.06 4.50
N VAL A 123 15.82 15.04 4.43
CA VAL A 123 16.06 13.84 3.62
C VAL A 123 14.98 13.68 2.56
N THR A 124 13.72 13.51 2.98
CA THR A 124 12.56 13.35 2.08
C THR A 124 11.57 14.51 2.18
N ALA A 125 11.84 15.49 3.06
CA ALA A 125 11.06 16.71 3.23
C ALA A 125 11.97 17.90 3.57
N PRO A 126 11.50 19.16 3.44
CA PRO A 126 12.24 20.34 3.86
C PRO A 126 12.67 20.28 5.33
N GLN A 127 13.72 21.04 5.68
CA GLN A 127 14.14 21.17 7.07
C GLN A 127 13.00 21.69 7.95
N GLY A 128 12.85 21.09 9.13
CA GLY A 128 11.77 21.42 10.07
C GLY A 128 10.36 20.96 9.66
N TYR A 129 10.21 20.21 8.56
CA TYR A 129 8.91 19.68 8.16
C TYR A 129 8.43 18.58 9.12
N VAL A 130 7.19 18.68 9.58
CA VAL A 130 6.53 17.70 10.45
C VAL A 130 5.26 17.19 9.77
N SER A 131 5.15 15.87 9.63
CA SER A 131 4.05 15.20 8.95
C SER A 131 3.21 14.36 9.92
N ASP A 132 1.92 14.21 9.61
CA ASP A 132 1.04 13.22 10.24
C ASP A 132 1.11 11.84 9.55
N MET A 133 1.77 11.75 8.38
CA MET A 133 1.97 10.48 7.67
C MET A 133 2.98 9.60 8.42
N PRO A 134 2.58 8.41 8.90
CA PRO A 134 3.50 7.50 9.60
C PRO A 134 4.50 6.86 8.62
N ALA A 135 5.62 6.38 9.16
CA ALA A 135 6.54 5.51 8.44
C ALA A 135 6.01 4.07 8.46
N PHE A 136 5.98 3.41 7.30
CA PHE A 136 5.41 2.06 7.17
C PHE A 136 6.44 0.92 7.18
N GLY A 137 7.74 1.22 7.26
CA GLY A 137 8.81 0.22 7.14
C GLY A 137 8.85 -0.84 8.26
N GLN A 138 8.10 -0.65 9.34
CA GLN A 138 7.92 -1.67 10.39
C GLN A 138 6.65 -2.51 10.22
N SER A 139 5.68 -2.03 9.42
CA SER A 139 4.37 -2.66 9.24
C SER A 139 4.15 -3.25 7.85
N LEU A 140 4.88 -2.79 6.84
CA LEU A 140 4.80 -3.24 5.46
C LEU A 140 6.16 -3.72 4.97
N SER A 141 6.17 -4.80 4.19
CA SER A 141 7.37 -5.23 3.47
C SER A 141 7.70 -4.28 2.32
N ASP A 142 8.93 -4.35 1.80
CA ASP A 142 9.33 -3.56 0.62
C ASP A 142 8.47 -3.89 -0.60
N GLN A 143 8.10 -5.16 -0.77
CA GLN A 143 7.21 -5.62 -1.83
C GLN A 143 5.79 -5.05 -1.66
N ASP A 144 5.28 -4.95 -0.44
CA ASP A 144 3.97 -4.32 -0.15
C ASP A 144 3.99 -2.82 -0.44
N ILE A 145 5.10 -2.13 -0.11
CA ILE A 145 5.29 -0.71 -0.44
C ILE A 145 5.34 -0.50 -1.96
N VAL A 146 6.08 -1.35 -2.68
CA VAL A 146 6.10 -1.33 -4.15
C VAL A 146 4.70 -1.58 -4.71
N ALA A 147 3.96 -2.55 -4.16
CA ALA A 147 2.60 -2.88 -4.61
C ALA A 147 1.62 -1.71 -4.42
N VAL A 148 1.61 -1.07 -3.24
CA VAL A 148 0.70 0.06 -2.99
C VAL A 148 1.02 1.26 -3.88
N LEU A 149 2.31 1.51 -4.14
CA LEU A 149 2.73 2.55 -5.08
C LEU A 149 2.38 2.18 -6.53
N ALA A 150 2.52 0.92 -6.94
CA ALA A 150 2.08 0.46 -8.26
C ALA A 150 0.58 0.70 -8.47
N TYR A 151 -0.24 0.41 -7.44
CA TYR A 151 -1.67 0.73 -7.48
C TYR A 151 -1.92 2.23 -7.65
N ILE A 152 -1.29 3.10 -6.85
CA ILE A 152 -1.45 4.56 -7.00
C ILE A 152 -1.08 5.00 -8.42
N LYS A 153 0.08 4.57 -8.92
CA LYS A 153 0.56 4.88 -10.28
C LYS A 153 -0.40 4.42 -11.38
N SER A 154 -1.06 3.27 -11.19
CA SER A 154 -2.01 2.71 -12.17
C SER A 154 -3.26 3.56 -12.36
N THR A 155 -3.57 4.47 -11.42
CA THR A 155 -4.75 5.34 -11.48
C THR A 155 -4.51 6.62 -12.30
N TRP A 156 -3.25 6.94 -12.63
CA TRP A 156 -2.93 8.21 -13.26
C TRP A 156 -3.26 8.24 -14.75
N PRO A 157 -3.78 9.37 -15.27
CA PRO A 157 -3.88 9.59 -16.71
C PRO A 157 -2.53 9.40 -17.40
N GLN A 158 -2.53 8.93 -18.65
CA GLN A 158 -1.31 8.59 -19.39
C GLN A 158 -0.25 9.70 -19.39
N LYS A 159 -0.67 10.97 -19.49
CA LYS A 159 0.25 12.12 -19.45
C LYS A 159 1.02 12.21 -18.12
N MET A 160 0.34 11.99 -17.00
CA MET A 160 0.95 12.03 -15.67
C MET A 160 1.83 10.81 -15.42
N ALA A 161 1.38 9.62 -15.85
CA ALA A 161 2.20 8.41 -15.80
C ALA A 161 3.48 8.56 -16.63
N ALA A 162 3.41 9.21 -17.80
CA ALA A 162 4.58 9.51 -18.62
C ALA A 162 5.53 10.51 -17.94
N ALA A 163 5.00 11.61 -17.41
CA ALA A 163 5.80 12.60 -16.68
C ALA A 163 6.50 11.97 -15.46
N GLN A 164 5.83 11.09 -14.72
CA GLN A 164 6.43 10.43 -13.57
C GLN A 164 7.55 9.45 -13.96
N ARG A 165 7.39 8.73 -15.08
CA ARG A 165 8.47 7.90 -15.64
C ARG A 165 9.69 8.76 -15.98
N GLU A 166 9.49 9.90 -16.63
CA GLU A 166 10.58 10.82 -16.98
C GLU A 166 11.31 11.34 -15.73
N VAL A 167 10.60 11.73 -14.67
CA VAL A 167 11.21 12.14 -13.40
C VAL A 167 12.02 11.00 -12.77
N THR A 168 11.48 9.77 -12.81
CA THR A 168 12.20 8.58 -12.31
C THR A 168 13.45 8.27 -13.14
N GLU A 169 13.40 8.44 -14.46
CA GLU A 169 14.56 8.32 -15.37
C GLU A 169 15.60 9.41 -15.12
N ALA A 170 15.16 10.63 -14.84
CA ALA A 170 16.06 11.76 -14.59
C ALA A 170 16.87 11.63 -13.30
N GLN A 171 16.32 10.98 -12.27
CA GLN A 171 17.02 10.78 -10.98
C GLN A 171 18.30 9.93 -11.11
N ASP A 172 18.39 9.08 -12.14
CA ASP A 172 19.51 8.17 -12.34
C ASP A 172 20.68 8.80 -13.13
N ARG A 173 20.50 10.04 -13.62
CA ARG A 173 21.50 10.79 -14.39
C ARG A 173 22.39 11.63 -13.49
#